data_AF-A0A2N1NPZ0-F1
#
_entry.id   AF-A0A2N1NPZ0-F1
#
_cell.length_a   1.000
_cell.length_b   1.000
_cell.length_c   1.000
_cell.angle_alpha   90.00
_cell.angle_beta   90.00
_cell.angle_gamma   90.00
#
_symmetry.space_group_name_H-M   'P 1'
#
loop_
_entity.id
_entity.type
_entity.pdbx_description
1 polymer ?
#
loop_
_entity_poly.entity_id
_entity_poly.type
_entity_poly.pdbx_seq_one_letter_code
_entity_poly.pdbx_strand_id
1 'polypeptide(L)'
;MKENYWSLEIENFVVRILPGNPDDPEYKKRTSHYFKITGLPLNTTAKDIEPLIKHVYGRTCTFTQTTKSSTMKNAYIYVSPDNYPENAINGASSLFEGYNLHVLPGHLSLKTC
;
A
#
# COMPACT_ATOMS: atom_id res chain seq x y z
N MET A 1 20.82 3.33 9.74
CA MET A 1 20.10 3.11 8.46
C MET A 1 19.41 1.77 8.56
N LYS A 2 18.07 1.71 8.63
CA LYS A 2 17.34 0.43 8.62
C LYS A 2 17.05 0.10 7.16
N GLU A 3 17.80 -0.84 6.61
CA GLU A 3 17.56 -1.39 5.27
C GLU A 3 16.12 -1.96 5.22
N ASN A 4 15.25 -1.32 4.43
CA ASN A 4 13.89 -1.79 4.20
C ASN A 4 13.92 -2.91 3.15
N TYR A 5 14.31 -4.14 3.54
CA TYR A 5 14.38 -5.32 2.65
C TYR A 5 13.04 -5.78 2.04
N TRP A 6 11.97 -4.99 2.17
CA TRP A 6 10.62 -5.29 1.67
C TRP A 6 10.33 -4.63 0.33
N SER A 7 11.01 -3.53 0.03
CA SER A 7 10.88 -2.83 -1.25
C SER A 7 12.22 -2.25 -1.68
N LEU A 8 12.44 -2.26 -2.99
CA LEU A 8 13.60 -1.67 -3.63
C LEU A 8 13.13 -0.58 -4.58
N GLU A 9 13.69 0.61 -4.46
CA GLU A 9 13.43 1.71 -5.37
C GLU A 9 14.45 1.66 -6.50
N ILE A 10 14.00 1.37 -7.72
CA ILE A 10 14.82 1.41 -8.93
C ILE A 10 14.27 2.52 -9.82
N GLU A 11 14.95 3.67 -9.85
CA GLU A 11 14.59 4.85 -10.64
C GLU A 11 13.18 5.42 -10.35
N ASN A 12 12.19 5.03 -11.17
CA ASN A 12 10.78 5.42 -11.05
C ASN A 12 9.89 4.23 -10.65
N PHE A 13 10.49 3.06 -10.43
CA PHE A 13 9.81 1.83 -10.04
C PHE A 13 10.08 1.51 -8.58
N VAL A 14 9.05 1.01 -7.91
CA VAL A 14 9.18 0.41 -6.58
C VAL A 14 8.89 -1.08 -6.73
N VAL A 15 9.93 -1.89 -6.55
CA VAL A 15 9.85 -3.35 -6.67
C VAL A 15 9.63 -3.93 -5.28
N ARG A 16 8.62 -4.80 -5.16
CA ARG A 16 8.36 -5.54 -3.93
C ARG A 16 9.23 -6.78 -3.87
N ILE A 17 9.93 -6.97 -2.75
CA ILE A 17 10.70 -8.18 -2.45
C ILE A 17 9.85 -9.06 -1.53
N LEU A 18 9.54 -10.27 -1.98
CA LEU A 18 8.73 -11.24 -1.25
C LEU A 18 9.35 -12.63 -1.37
N PRO A 19 9.37 -13.44 -0.29
CA PRO A 19 9.80 -14.83 -0.37
C PRO A 19 8.95 -15.61 -1.37
N GLY A 20 9.55 -16.53 -2.12
CA GLY A 20 8.83 -17.38 -3.08
C GLY A 20 7.92 -18.42 -2.42
N ASN A 21 8.17 -18.76 -1.14
CA ASN A 21 7.37 -19.72 -0.40
C ASN A 21 6.24 -19.02 0.38
N PRO A 22 4.95 -19.28 0.08
CA PRO A 22 3.82 -18.67 0.77
C PRO A 22 3.64 -19.13 2.22
N ASP A 23 4.23 -20.27 2.60
CA ASP A 23 4.16 -20.78 3.97
C ASP A 23 5.21 -20.18 4.90
N ASP A 24 6.19 -19.47 4.34
CA ASP A 24 7.24 -18.85 5.11
C ASP A 24 6.67 -17.80 6.08
N PRO A 25 7.09 -17.80 7.36
CA PRO A 25 6.60 -16.84 8.34
C PRO A 25 6.87 -15.39 7.92
N GLU A 26 7.93 -15.15 7.14
CA GLU A 26 8.25 -13.83 6.60
C GLU A 26 7.27 -13.42 5.49
N TYR A 27 6.84 -14.36 4.64
CA TYR A 27 5.79 -14.10 3.64
C TYR A 27 4.49 -13.67 4.32
N LYS A 28 4.06 -14.42 5.35
CA LYS A 28 2.85 -14.12 6.13
C LYS A 28 3.01 -12.76 6.81
N LYS A 29 4.13 -12.49 7.47
CA LYS A 29 4.42 -11.19 8.08
C LYS A 29 4.35 -10.02 7.08
N ARG A 30 4.85 -10.21 5.86
CA ARG A 30 4.87 -9.20 4.77
C ARG A 30 3.53 -9.02 4.07
N THR A 31 2.56 -9.90 4.26
CA THR A 31 1.28 -9.91 3.52
C THR A 31 0.05 -9.75 4.41
N SER A 32 0.14 -10.02 5.72
CA SER A 32 -1.00 -9.99 6.64
C SER A 32 -1.56 -8.58 6.87
N HIS A 33 -0.69 -7.57 7.03
CA HIS A 33 -1.12 -6.20 7.36
C HIS A 33 -0.89 -5.25 6.20
N TYR A 34 -2.00 -4.72 5.66
CA TYR A 34 -1.95 -3.74 4.59
C TYR A 34 -3.07 -2.71 4.72
N PHE A 35 -2.87 -1.57 4.07
CA PHE A 35 -3.87 -0.53 3.81
C PHE A 35 -4.12 -0.47 2.31
N LYS A 36 -5.39 -0.46 1.92
CA LYS A 36 -5.82 -0.18 0.56
C LYS A 36 -6.11 1.31 0.44
N ILE A 37 -5.49 1.96 -0.52
CA ILE A 37 -5.78 3.34 -0.92
C ILE A 37 -6.55 3.28 -2.22
N THR A 38 -7.68 3.97 -2.25
CA THR A 38 -8.53 4.12 -3.44
C THR A 38 -8.70 5.60 -3.76
N GLY A 39 -9.09 5.90 -5.01
CA GLY A 39 -9.30 7.29 -5.46
C GLY A 39 -8.03 7.99 -5.96
N LEU A 40 -6.93 7.27 -6.21
CA LEU A 40 -5.71 7.87 -6.74
C LEU A 40 -5.87 8.18 -8.23
N PRO A 41 -5.36 9.33 -8.74
CA PRO A 41 -5.30 9.58 -10.16
C PRO A 41 -4.43 8.55 -10.88
N LEU A 42 -4.73 8.26 -12.14
CA LEU A 42 -4.03 7.23 -12.92
C LEU A 42 -2.53 7.50 -13.06
N ASN A 43 -2.13 8.77 -13.08
CA ASN A 43 -0.75 9.21 -13.22
C ASN A 43 0.05 9.23 -11.90
N THR A 44 -0.55 8.82 -10.77
CA THR A 44 0.13 8.86 -9.47
C THR A 44 1.28 7.86 -9.43
N THR A 45 2.44 8.32 -8.95
CA THR A 45 3.65 7.51 -8.74
C THR A 45 3.86 7.25 -7.24
N ALA A 46 4.69 6.26 -6.90
CA ALA A 46 5.04 5.97 -5.51
C ALA A 46 5.64 7.18 -4.77
N LYS A 47 6.36 8.06 -5.49
CA LYS A 47 6.97 9.29 -4.95
C LYS A 47 5.92 10.29 -4.47
N ASP A 48 4.80 10.42 -5.17
CA ASP A 48 3.71 11.34 -4.79
C ASP A 48 3.01 10.87 -3.50
N ILE A 49 2.93 9.56 -3.30
CA ILE A 49 2.29 8.92 -2.13
C ILE A 49 3.31 8.69 -0.99
N GLU A 50 4.60 8.96 -1.20
CA GLU A 50 5.65 8.84 -0.19
C GLU A 50 5.31 9.50 1.17
N PRO A 51 4.77 10.74 1.24
CA PRO A 51 4.37 11.33 2.53
C PRO A 51 3.30 10.50 3.24
N LEU A 52 2.37 9.91 2.48
CA LEU A 52 1.31 9.07 3.02
C LEU A 52 1.86 7.70 3.45
N ILE A 53 2.79 7.11 2.69
CA ILE A 53 3.53 5.89 3.07
C ILE A 53 4.27 6.10 4.39
N LYS A 54 4.98 7.23 4.54
CA LYS A 54 5.68 7.58 5.79
C LYS A 54 4.72 7.77 6.96
N HIS A 55 3.58 8.42 6.73
CA HIS A 55 2.56 8.64 7.75
C HIS A 55 1.97 7.33 8.30
N VAL A 56 1.72 6.35 7.43
CA VAL A 56 1.18 5.03 7.83
C VAL A 56 2.26 4.01 8.19
N TYR A 57 3.53 4.44 8.31
CA TYR A 57 4.70 3.58 8.53
C TYR A 57 4.82 2.42 7.52
N GLY A 58 4.40 2.67 6.28
CA GLY A 58 4.43 1.72 5.18
C GLY A 58 5.84 1.28 4.82
N ARG A 59 6.00 -0.03 4.62
CA ARG A 59 7.27 -0.68 4.24
C ARG A 59 7.35 -0.96 2.74
N THR A 60 6.20 -1.19 2.10
CA THR A 60 6.07 -1.46 0.67
C THR A 60 4.79 -0.85 0.16
N CYS A 61 4.83 -0.24 -1.03
CA CYS A 61 3.65 0.19 -1.77
C CYS A 61 3.54 -0.60 -3.09
N THR A 62 2.35 -1.07 -3.42
CA THR A 62 2.08 -1.80 -4.67
C THR A 62 0.82 -1.25 -5.31
N PHE A 63 0.90 -0.87 -6.58
CA PHE A 63 -0.25 -0.41 -7.34
C PHE A 63 -1.01 -1.57 -7.97
N THR A 64 -2.33 -1.47 -8.03
CA THR A 64 -3.14 -2.39 -8.85
C THR A 64 -2.96 -2.08 -10.33
N GLN A 65 -2.98 -3.13 -11.15
CA GLN A 65 -3.10 -2.94 -12.60
C GLN A 65 -4.42 -2.23 -12.91
N THR A 66 -4.33 -1.12 -13.63
CA THR A 66 -5.49 -0.35 -14.08
C THR A 66 -5.92 -0.87 -15.46
N THR A 67 -7.21 -1.17 -15.62
CA THR A 67 -7.80 -1.49 -16.93
C THR A 67 -8.14 -0.21 -17.70
N LYS A 68 -8.40 -0.31 -19.02
CA LYS A 68 -8.75 0.86 -19.86
C LYS A 68 -10.02 1.59 -19.41
N SER A 69 -10.91 0.93 -18.66
CA SER A 69 -12.12 1.51 -18.09
C SER A 69 -11.95 2.08 -16.69
N SER A 70 -10.76 1.93 -16.08
CA SER A 70 -10.51 2.42 -14.72
C SER A 70 -10.35 3.93 -14.72
N THR A 71 -11.17 4.63 -13.94
CA THR A 71 -11.08 6.08 -13.72
C THR A 71 -10.13 6.46 -12.59
N MET A 72 -9.77 5.49 -11.75
CA MET A 72 -8.87 5.65 -10.60
C MET A 72 -7.91 4.47 -10.49
N LYS A 73 -6.77 4.70 -9.86
CA LYS A 73 -5.80 3.66 -9.49
C LYS A 73 -5.98 3.33 -8.00
N ASN A 74 -5.72 2.08 -7.63
CA ASN A 74 -5.65 1.67 -6.23
C ASN A 74 -4.20 1.33 -5.87
N ALA A 75 -3.85 1.55 -4.62
CA ALA A 75 -2.56 1.17 -4.07
C ALA A 75 -2.75 0.35 -2.80
N TYR A 76 -1.84 -0.57 -2.56
CA TYR A 76 -1.74 -1.36 -1.34
C TYR A 76 -0.44 -1.01 -0.64
N ILE A 77 -0.54 -0.48 0.57
CA ILE A 77 0.61 -0.23 1.44
C ILE A 77 0.69 -1.32 2.47
N TYR A 78 1.78 -2.09 2.48
CA TYR A 78 2.06 -3.10 3.48
C TYR A 78 2.83 -2.51 4.64
N VAL A 79 2.43 -2.88 5.86
CA VAL A 79 2.98 -2.35 7.10
C VAL A 79 3.45 -3.53 7.96
N SER A 80 4.49 -3.30 8.77
CA SER A 80 4.89 -4.29 9.77
C SER A 80 3.78 -4.46 10.81
N PRO A 81 3.52 -5.70 11.31
CA PRO A 81 2.49 -5.94 12.32
C PRO A 81 2.69 -5.09 13.58
N ASP A 82 3.95 -4.86 13.97
CA ASP A 82 4.33 -4.02 15.12
C ASP A 82 3.85 -2.57 15.02
N ASN A 83 3.62 -2.08 13.81
CA ASN A 83 3.19 -0.70 13.52
C ASN A 83 1.74 -0.64 13.00
N TYR A 84 1.04 -1.77 12.93
CA TYR A 84 -0.32 -1.81 12.45
C TYR A 84 -1.29 -1.61 13.62
N PRO A 85 -2.08 -0.51 13.65
CA PRO A 85 -3.11 -0.35 14.66
C PRO A 85 -4.21 -1.39 14.44
N GLU A 86 -4.27 -2.42 15.28
CA GLU A 86 -5.35 -3.42 15.29
C GLU A 86 -6.73 -2.79 15.52
N ASN A 87 -6.77 -1.57 16.09
CA ASN A 87 -7.97 -0.78 16.34
C ASN A 87 -8.35 0.18 15.21
N ALA A 88 -7.83 0.00 13.98
CA ALA A 88 -8.22 0.83 12.83
C ALA A 88 -9.63 0.44 12.35
N ILE A 89 -10.66 1.02 12.98
CA ILE A 89 -12.08 0.72 12.69
C ILE A 89 -12.62 1.55 11.52
N ASN A 90 -12.01 2.72 11.25
CA ASN A 90 -12.51 3.66 10.27
C ASN A 90 -11.50 3.88 9.13
N GLY A 91 -12.01 3.91 7.91
CA GLY A 91 -11.26 4.41 6.77
C GLY A 91 -10.96 5.91 6.94
N ALA A 92 -9.74 6.32 6.63
CA ALA A 92 -9.39 7.74 6.59
C ALA A 92 -9.62 8.26 5.17
N SER A 93 -10.36 9.35 5.02
CA SER A 93 -10.47 10.07 3.75
C SER A 93 -9.66 11.35 3.81
N SER A 94 -8.82 11.61 2.81
CA SER A 94 -8.05 12.84 2.69
C SER A 94 -8.14 13.41 1.29
N LEU A 95 -8.12 14.74 1.17
CA LEU A 95 -7.99 15.40 -0.12
C LEU A 95 -6.51 15.43 -0.51
N PHE A 96 -6.18 14.94 -1.70
CA PHE A 96 -4.84 14.99 -2.28
C PHE A 96 -4.93 15.56 -3.69
N GLU A 97 -4.37 16.73 -3.92
CA GLU A 97 -4.38 17.43 -5.22
C GLU A 97 -5.78 17.54 -5.86
N GLY A 98 -6.83 17.73 -5.05
CA GLY A 98 -8.22 17.82 -5.51
C GLY A 98 -8.93 16.47 -5.70
N TYR A 99 -8.24 15.34 -5.47
CA TYR A 99 -8.81 14.00 -5.47
C TYR A 99 -9.13 13.55 -4.03
N ASN A 100 -10.28 12.91 -3.84
CA ASN A 100 -10.64 12.29 -2.56
C ASN A 100 -9.97 10.92 -2.46
N LEU A 101 -8.92 10.82 -1.64
CA LEU A 101 -8.28 9.56 -1.30
C LEU A 101 -9.02 8.89 -0.16
N HIS A 102 -9.23 7.59 -0.27
CA HIS A 102 -9.77 6.78 0.81
C HIS A 102 -8.74 5.71 1.20
N VAL A 103 -8.29 5.75 2.44
CA VAL A 103 -7.38 4.78 3.06
C VAL A 103 -8.21 3.83 3.90
N LEU A 104 -8.30 2.58 3.47
CA LEU A 104 -9.06 1.52 4.11
C LEU A 104 -8.09 0.46 4.64
N PRO A 105 -8.22 0.01 5.88
CA PRO A 105 -7.42 -1.11 6.36
C PRO A 105 -7.81 -2.41 5.63
N GLY A 106 -6.83 -3.26 5.38
CA GLY A 106 -6.97 -4.47 4.57
C GLY A 106 -7.96 -5.50 5.12
N HIS A 107 -8.23 -5.46 6.44
CA HIS A 107 -9.25 -6.30 7.06
C HIS A 107 -10.69 -5.80 6.81
N LEU A 108 -10.88 -4.52 6.45
CA LEU A 108 -12.18 -3.95 6.07
C LEU A 108 -12.40 -3.96 4.55
N SER A 109 -11.33 -3.94 3.76
CA SER A 109 -11.44 -4.03 2.31
C SER A 109 -11.46 -5.47 1.85
N LEU A 110 -12.63 -5.95 1.38
CA LEU A 110 -12.72 -7.15 0.55
C LEU A 110 -11.67 -7.08 -0.57
N LYS A 111 -10.78 -8.08 -0.63
CA LYS A 111 -9.83 -8.23 -1.73
C LYS A 111 -10.64 -8.40 -3.01
N THR A 112 -10.63 -7.39 -3.86
CA THR A 112 -11.22 -7.49 -5.19
C THR A 112 -10.15 -8.12 -6.08
N CYS A 113 -10.37 -9.38 -6.45
CA CYS A 113 -9.53 -10.17 -7.37
C CYS A 113 -9.58 -9.60 -8.79
#